data_AF-A0A967T4H2-F1
#
_entry.id   AF-A0A967T4H2-F1
#
_cell.length_a   1.000
_cell.length_b   1.000
_cell.length_c   1.000
_cell.angle_alpha   90.00
_cell.angle_beta   90.00
_cell.angle_gamma   90.00
#
_symmetry.space_group_name_H-M   'P 1'
#
loop_
_entity.id
_entity.type
_entity.pdbx_description
1 polymer ?
#
loop_
_entity_poly.entity_id
_entity_poly.type
_entity_poly.pdbx_seq_one_letter_code
_entity_poly.pdbx_strand_id
1 'polypeptide(L)' 'QDGKTPCLHADALEQLGFKIAIYPSMLFRIAAWAMQEELARFKREKGYAPDDDRMAFAEVQDIVGFPWYYEMEEKYRA' A
#
# COMPACT_ATOMS: atom_id res chain seq x y z
N GLN A 1 -10.87 16.67 1.65
CA GLN A 1 -11.40 16.27 0.32
C GLN A 1 -11.25 17.52 -0.53
N ASP A 2 -10.25 17.54 -1.41
CA ASP A 2 -9.71 18.82 -1.93
C ASP A 2 -9.83 18.92 -3.46
N GLY A 3 -10.63 18.03 -4.05
CA GLY A 3 -10.95 18.02 -5.48
C GLY A 3 -12.31 18.65 -5.75
N LYS A 4 -12.52 19.07 -7.01
CA LYS A 4 -13.82 19.56 -7.49
C LYS A 4 -14.83 18.45 -7.75
N THR A 5 -14.35 17.20 -7.90
CA THR A 5 -15.18 16.03 -8.14
C THR A 5 -15.53 15.36 -6.81
N PRO A 6 -16.81 15.20 -6.48
CA PRO A 6 -17.24 14.43 -5.30
C PRO A 6 -16.74 12.99 -5.37
N CYS A 7 -16.31 12.44 -4.23
CA CYS A 7 -15.92 11.04 -4.14
C CYS A 7 -17.17 10.17 -4.02
N LEU A 8 -17.55 9.50 -5.11
CA LEU A 8 -18.69 8.59 -5.17
C LEU A 8 -18.22 7.13 -5.13
N HIS A 9 -19.08 6.25 -4.59
CA HIS A 9 -18.88 4.80 -4.70
C HIS A 9 -18.96 4.33 -6.15
N ALA A 10 -18.26 3.24 -6.46
CA ALA A 10 -18.25 2.64 -7.79
C ALA A 10 -19.67 2.36 -8.33
N ASP A 11 -20.56 1.83 -7.50
CA ASP A 11 -21.95 1.53 -7.88
C ASP A 11 -22.73 2.79 -8.29
N ALA A 12 -22.50 3.91 -7.61
CA ALA A 12 -23.13 5.18 -7.97
C ALA A 12 -22.57 5.74 -9.28
N LEU A 13 -21.25 5.59 -9.50
CA LEU A 13 -20.62 5.96 -10.78
C LEU A 13 -21.17 5.10 -11.93
N GLU A 14 -21.38 3.80 -11.70
CA GLU A 14 -21.97 2.90 -12.68
C GLU A 14 -23.42 3.29 -13.03
N GLN A 15 -24.24 3.61 -12.03
CA GLN A 15 -25.61 4.09 -12.24
C GLN A 15 -25.67 5.39 -13.05
N LEU A 16 -24.65 6.24 -12.94
CA LEU A 16 -24.50 7.45 -13.76
C LEU A 16 -23.99 7.15 -15.19
N GLY A 17 -23.66 5.90 -15.51
CA GLY A 17 -23.23 5.46 -16.83
C GLY A 17 -21.71 5.37 -17.03
N PHE A 18 -20.90 5.63 -16.01
CA PHE A 18 -19.45 5.45 -16.10
C PHE A 18 -19.08 3.96 -16.14
N LYS A 19 -18.04 3.63 -16.92
CA LYS A 19 -17.54 2.24 -17.07
C LYS A 19 -16.17 2.01 -16.46
N ILE A 20 -15.41 3.09 -16.23
CA ILE A 20 -14.09 3.06 -15.63
C ILE A 20 -14.01 4.24 -14.67
N ALA A 21 -13.48 3.97 -13.47
CA ALA A 21 -13.11 4.98 -12.50
C ALA A 21 -11.65 4.78 -12.11
N ILE A 22 -10.91 5.87 -11.96
CA ILE A 22 -9.51 5.83 -11.52
C ILE A 22 -9.36 6.56 -10.19
N TYR A 23 -8.42 6.09 -9.36
CA TYR A 23 -8.15 6.64 -8.03
C TYR A 23 -6.68 7.03 -7.92
N PRO A 24 -6.22 8.04 -8.70
CA PRO A 24 -4.81 8.24 -9.02
C PRO A 24 -3.92 8.54 -7.81
N SER A 25 -4.47 9.14 -6.76
CA SER A 25 -3.72 9.53 -5.56
C SER A 25 -4.09 8.72 -4.32
N MET A 26 -4.99 7.73 -4.42
CA MET A 26 -5.50 7.01 -3.24
C MET A 26 -4.37 6.35 -2.45
N LEU A 27 -3.60 5.48 -3.10
CA LEU A 27 -2.51 4.76 -2.42
C LEU A 27 -1.39 5.71 -1.96
N PHE A 28 -1.03 6.70 -2.78
CA PHE A 28 0.00 7.68 -2.41
C PHE A 28 -0.37 8.46 -1.15
N ARG A 29 -1.62 8.93 -1.03
CA ARG A 29 -2.09 9.67 0.15
C ARG A 29 -2.11 8.80 1.40
N ILE A 30 -2.55 7.55 1.26
CA ILE A 30 -2.57 6.59 2.38
C ILE A 30 -1.13 6.30 2.84
N ALA A 31 -0.21 6.05 1.91
CA ALA A 31 1.19 5.81 2.22
C ALA A 31 1.83 7.02 2.92
N ALA A 32 1.59 8.24 2.43
CA ALA A 32 2.09 9.46 3.05
C ALA A 32 1.58 9.63 4.49
N TRP A 33 0.28 9.40 4.70
CA TRP A 33 -0.31 9.44 6.05
C TRP A 33 0.29 8.38 6.98
N ALA A 34 0.36 7.12 6.55
CA ALA A 34 0.92 6.04 7.35
C ALA A 34 2.39 6.27 7.73
N MET A 35 3.19 6.79 6.79
CA MET A 35 4.58 7.17 7.06
C MET A 35 4.66 8.29 8.12
N GLN A 36 3.76 9.28 8.08
CA GLN A 36 3.74 10.35 9.09
C GLN A 36 3.32 9.84 10.48
N GLU A 37 2.32 8.98 10.55
CA GLU A 37 1.88 8.36 11.81
C GLU A 37 3.01 7.55 12.45
N GLU A 38 3.72 6.74 11.65
CA GLU A 38 4.84 5.94 12.12
C GLU A 38 6.00 6.82 12.62
N LEU A 39 6.32 7.91 11.92
CA LEU A 39 7.34 8.86 12.37
C LEU A 39 6.95 9.56 13.68
N ALA A 40 5.67 9.94 13.83
CA ALA A 40 5.16 10.55 15.05
C ALA A 40 5.24 9.59 16.24
N ARG A 41 4.89 8.33 16.00
CA ARG A 41 5.03 7.23 16.94
C ARG A 41 6.49 6.99 17.34
N PHE A 42 7.40 6.84 16.37
CA PHE A 42 8.83 6.66 16.61
C PHE A 42 9.39 7.77 17.51
N LYS A 43 9.00 9.03 17.27
CA LYS A 43 9.39 10.17 18.11
C LYS A 43 8.85 10.06 19.55
N ARG A 44 7.59 9.67 19.73
CA ARG A 44 6.95 9.51 21.04
C ARG A 44 7.59 8.38 21.85
N GLU A 45 7.87 7.26 21.20
CA GLU A 45 8.45 6.05 21.79
C GLU A 45 9.97 6.12 21.95
N LYS A 46 10.60 7.17 21.43
CA LYS A 46 12.07 7.37 21.44
C LYS A 46 12.83 6.22 20.77
N GLY A 47 12.23 5.60 19.76
CA GLY A 47 12.82 4.47 19.06
C GLY A 47 11.79 3.65 18.30
N TYR A 48 12.27 2.60 17.65
CA TYR A 48 11.43 1.62 17.01
C TYR A 48 10.89 0.65 18.06
N ALA A 49 9.58 0.70 18.31
CA ALA A 49 8.88 -0.38 18.98
C ALA A 49 8.33 -1.33 17.92
N PRO A 50 8.52 -2.65 18.02
CA PRO A 50 7.75 -3.62 17.25
C PRO A 50 6.26 -3.48 17.60
N ASP A 51 5.40 -3.68 16.61
CA ASP A 51 3.94 -3.64 16.79
C ASP A 51 3.32 -4.65 15.85
N ASP A 52 2.28 -5.32 16.34
CA ASP A 52 1.65 -6.47 15.71
C ASP A 52 0.88 -6.08 14.44
N ASP A 53 0.61 -4.78 14.25
CA ASP A 53 -0.09 -4.24 13.08
C ASP A 53 0.81 -4.07 11.84
N ARG A 54 2.10 -4.42 11.92
CA ARG A 54 3.03 -4.32 10.77
C ARG A 54 3.16 -5.64 10.04
N MET A 55 3.26 -5.57 8.71
CA MET A 55 3.61 -6.73 7.89
C MET A 55 4.95 -7.32 8.34
N ALA A 56 4.96 -8.63 8.54
CA ALA A 56 6.18 -9.39 8.76
C ALA A 56 7.08 -9.29 7.52
N PHE A 57 8.38 -9.42 7.74
CA PHE A 57 9.35 -9.35 6.64
C PHE A 57 9.10 -10.41 5.56
N ALA A 58 8.67 -11.60 5.94
CA ALA A 58 8.30 -12.67 5.01
C ALA A 58 7.14 -12.25 4.08
N GLU A 59 6.11 -11.57 4.61
CA GLU A 59 4.99 -11.06 3.81
C GLU A 59 5.46 -10.00 2.80
N VAL A 60 6.41 -9.15 3.21
CA VAL A 60 7.03 -8.18 2.30
C VAL A 60 7.78 -8.91 1.17
N GLN A 61 8.56 -9.94 1.48
CA GLN A 61 9.29 -10.73 0.47
C GLN A 61 8.34 -11.36 -0.56
N ASP A 62 7.21 -11.89 -0.11
CA ASP A 62 6.18 -12.45 -0.99
C ASP A 62 5.60 -11.39 -1.92
N ILE A 63 5.27 -10.21 -1.39
CA ILE A 63 4.73 -9.08 -2.17
C ILE A 63 5.73 -8.59 -3.22
N VAL A 64 7.01 -8.48 -2.86
CA VAL A 64 8.05 -7.94 -3.76
C VAL A 64 8.62 -8.99 -4.72
N GLY A 65 8.11 -10.23 -4.70
CA GLY A 65 8.40 -11.25 -5.70
C GLY A 65 9.67 -12.06 -5.46
N PHE A 66 10.15 -12.14 -4.22
CA PHE A 66 11.33 -12.95 -3.88
C PHE A 66 11.15 -14.44 -4.22
N PRO A 67 10.00 -15.09 -3.94
CA PRO A 67 9.83 -16.50 -4.28
C PRO A 67 10.04 -16.79 -5.77
N TRP A 68 9.46 -15.96 -6.64
CA TRP A 68 9.65 -16.07 -8.10
C TRP A 68 11.11 -15.88 -8.50
N TYR A 69 11.80 -14.92 -7.89
CA TYR A 69 13.23 -14.70 -8.16
C TYR A 69 14.09 -15.90 -7.78
N TYR A 70 13.84 -16.54 -6.63
CA TYR A 70 14.60 -17.71 -6.19
C TYR A 70 14.35 -18.94 -7.07
N GLU A 71 13.10 -19.17 -7.51
CA GLU A 71 12.80 -20.22 -8.50
C GLU A 71 13.56 -20.01 -9.83
N MET A 72 13.69 -18.75 -10.25
CA MET A 72 14.50 -18.40 -11.42
C MET A 72 15.99 -18.64 -11.19
N GLU A 73 16.52 -18.32 -10.00
CA GLU A 73 17.93 -18.57 -9.66
C GLU A 73 18.28 -20.07 -9.77
N GLU A 74 17.44 -20.96 -9.23
CA GLU A 74 17.66 -22.42 -9.29
C GLU A 74 17.75 -22.93 -10.72
N LYS A 75 16.93 -22.39 -11.63
CA LYS A 75 16.93 -22.79 -13.05
C LYS A 75 18.25 -22.50 -13.77
N TYR A 76 19.00 -21.50 -13.29
CA TYR A 76 20.26 -21.07 -13.88
C TYR A 76 21.47 -21.33 -12.96
N ARG A 77 21.27 -22.11 -11.89
CA ARG A 77 22.35 -22.54 -10.99
C ARG A 77 23.19 -23.59 -11.74
N ALA A 78 24.46 -23.25 -11.99
CA ALA A 78 25.43 -24.10 -12.70
C ALA A 78 25.79 -25.37 -11.94
#